data_AF-A0A3N0V5Q6-F1
#
_entry.id   AF-A0A3N0V5Q6-F1
#
_cell.length_a   1.000
_cell.length_b   1.000
_cell.length_c   1.000
_cell.angle_alpha   90.00
_cell.angle_beta   90.00
_cell.angle_gamma   90.00
#
_symmetry.space_group_name_H-M   'P 1'
#
loop_
_entity.id
_entity.type
_entity.pdbx_description
1 polymer ?
#
loop_
_entity_poly.entity_id
_entity_poly.type
_entity_poly.pdbx_seq_one_letter_code
_entity_poly.pdbx_strand_id
1 'polypeptide(L)'
;MKWREIISQARLELDDTEPDYLWNDSELLMYAAQAEQEACRRSRLIIDSSTAEICNITLIPNQALYPLHDRVIGVRAAYRDGYSRPLCGATTGEMDTYRSSWTTTTGDPSTIITDYETGAIRVWPIPQTAGTLRLRVVRLPLISNINPDAEPEIKPQYHLNLVHWIKHRAYLKKDADTLDKAASMDALQLFIAEFGEARPAYSTEFDLTHLPVDGLDGTF
;
A
#
# COMPACT_ATOMS: atom_id res chain seq x y z
N MET A 1 14.52 -5.18 -13.85
CA MET A 1 15.76 -4.88 -13.11
C MET A 1 15.65 -5.55 -11.76
N LYS A 2 16.69 -6.27 -11.36
CA LYS A 2 16.81 -6.88 -10.03
C LYS A 2 17.27 -5.85 -8.99
N TRP A 3 17.05 -6.13 -7.72
CA TRP A 3 17.48 -5.27 -6.61
C TRP A 3 18.98 -4.97 -6.62
N ARG A 4 19.82 -5.98 -6.92
CA ARG A 4 21.27 -5.79 -7.06
C ARG A 4 21.64 -4.75 -8.12
N GLU A 5 20.88 -4.68 -9.21
CA GLU A 5 21.15 -3.73 -10.31
C GLU A 5 20.78 -2.30 -9.91
N ILE A 6 19.67 -2.14 -9.18
CA ILE A 6 19.24 -0.86 -8.60
C ILE A 6 20.28 -0.37 -7.57
N ILE A 7 20.80 -1.27 -6.74
CA ILE A 7 21.84 -0.93 -5.75
C ILE A 7 23.15 -0.58 -6.42
N SER A 8 23.57 -1.32 -7.45
CA SER A 8 24.75 -0.95 -8.23
C SER A 8 24.62 0.44 -8.83
N GLN A 9 23.43 0.80 -9.35
CA GLN A 9 23.17 2.15 -9.83
C GLN A 9 23.25 3.19 -8.71
N ALA A 10 22.68 2.91 -7.54
CA ALA A 10 22.78 3.80 -6.39
C ALA A 10 24.23 4.01 -5.93
N ARG A 11 25.06 2.95 -5.90
CA ARG A 11 26.49 3.03 -5.57
C ARG A 11 27.25 3.94 -6.54
N LEU A 12 27.01 3.78 -7.85
CA LEU A 12 27.60 4.64 -8.88
C LEU A 12 27.26 6.11 -8.66
N GLU A 13 26.02 6.42 -8.30
CA GLU A 13 25.57 7.80 -8.06
C GLU A 13 26.00 8.38 -6.70
N LEU A 14 26.36 7.52 -5.74
CA LEU A 14 26.90 7.89 -4.44
C LEU A 14 28.43 8.02 -4.44
N ASP A 15 29.09 7.67 -5.56
CA ASP A 15 30.55 7.51 -5.65
C ASP A 15 31.11 6.49 -4.62
N ASP A 16 30.32 5.45 -4.32
CA ASP A 16 30.64 4.39 -3.34
C ASP A 16 30.95 3.06 -4.06
N THR A 17 31.99 3.09 -4.90
CA THR A 17 32.37 1.96 -5.79
C THR A 17 33.65 1.25 -5.39
N GLU A 18 34.39 1.78 -4.42
CA GLU A 18 35.66 1.22 -3.96
C GLU A 18 35.46 0.28 -2.74
N PRO A 19 36.35 -0.70 -2.51
CA PRO A 19 36.15 -1.75 -1.49
C PRO A 19 35.94 -1.28 -0.04
N ASP A 20 36.35 -0.06 0.29
CA ASP A 20 36.10 0.60 1.58
C ASP A 20 34.75 1.33 1.57
N TYR A 21 33.68 0.58 1.31
CA TYR A 21 32.35 1.14 1.11
C TYR A 21 31.85 1.94 2.31
N LEU A 22 31.37 3.15 2.06
CA LEU A 22 30.76 4.03 3.05
C LEU A 22 29.38 3.51 3.48
N TRP A 23 28.66 2.81 2.60
CA TRP A 23 27.40 2.14 2.89
C TRP A 23 27.51 0.65 2.61
N ASN A 24 27.17 -0.18 3.59
CA ASN A 24 27.19 -1.62 3.38
C ASN A 24 25.95 -2.08 2.57
N ASP A 25 26.03 -3.29 1.99
CA ASP A 25 24.95 -3.80 1.12
C ASP A 25 23.61 -3.96 1.85
N SER A 26 23.62 -4.34 3.13
CA SER A 26 22.37 -4.53 3.89
C SER A 26 21.69 -3.19 4.19
N GLU A 27 22.44 -2.12 4.41
CA GLU A 27 21.93 -0.75 4.52
C GLU A 27 21.26 -0.31 3.21
N LEU A 28 21.91 -0.51 2.06
CA LEU A 28 21.35 -0.12 0.76
C LEU A 28 20.12 -0.95 0.38
N LEU A 29 20.12 -2.26 0.67
CA LEU A 29 18.93 -3.11 0.51
C LEU A 29 17.77 -2.64 1.39
N MET A 30 18.05 -2.27 2.64
CA MET A 30 17.02 -1.72 3.52
C MET A 30 16.43 -0.43 2.96
N TYR A 31 17.26 0.48 2.44
CA TYR A 31 16.76 1.71 1.81
C TYR A 31 15.97 1.43 0.53
N ALA A 32 16.38 0.44 -0.26
CA ALA A 32 15.67 0.02 -1.47
C ALA A 32 14.28 -0.56 -1.15
N ALA A 33 14.17 -1.41 -0.11
CA ALA A 33 12.88 -1.90 0.37
C ALA A 33 11.96 -0.75 0.84
N GLN A 34 12.53 0.24 1.53
CA GLN A 34 11.78 1.44 1.93
C GLN A 34 11.35 2.28 0.72
N ALA A 35 12.18 2.36 -0.32
CA ALA A 35 11.86 3.09 -1.55
C ALA A 35 10.59 2.56 -2.20
N GLU A 36 10.47 1.24 -2.33
CA GLU A 36 9.28 0.62 -2.91
C GLU A 36 8.04 0.81 -2.05
N GLN A 37 8.18 0.68 -0.73
CA GLN A 37 7.07 0.94 0.20
C GLN A 37 6.57 2.38 0.07
N GLU A 38 7.48 3.36 0.04
CA GLU A 38 7.12 4.77 -0.13
C GLU A 38 6.51 5.06 -1.50
N ALA A 39 7.04 4.46 -2.57
CA ALA A 39 6.47 4.58 -3.90
C ALA A 39 5.03 4.03 -3.93
N CYS A 40 4.78 2.86 -3.34
CA CYS A 40 3.45 2.28 -3.24
C CYS A 40 2.50 3.11 -2.37
N ARG A 41 3.00 3.64 -1.24
CA ARG A 41 2.22 4.47 -0.31
C ARG A 41 1.74 5.77 -0.95
N ARG A 42 2.57 6.38 -1.79
CA ARG A 42 2.29 7.69 -2.42
C ARG A 42 1.51 7.57 -3.73
N SER A 43 1.87 6.60 -4.56
CA SER A 43 1.32 6.43 -5.91
C SER A 43 0.35 5.26 -6.08
N ARG A 44 0.05 4.50 -5.02
CA ARG A 44 -0.96 3.40 -5.05
C ARG A 44 -0.69 2.37 -6.16
N LEU A 45 0.59 2.04 -6.37
CA LEU A 45 1.11 1.35 -7.57
C LEU A 45 0.67 -0.12 -7.70
N ILE A 46 0.42 -0.81 -6.59
CA ILE A 46 0.08 -2.23 -6.59
C ILE A 46 -1.43 -2.39 -6.35
N ILE A 47 -2.14 -2.74 -7.43
CA ILE A 47 -3.54 -3.16 -7.38
C ILE A 47 -3.55 -4.69 -7.43
N ASP A 48 -4.11 -5.32 -6.41
CA ASP A 48 -4.19 -6.77 -6.28
C ASP A 48 -5.64 -7.24 -6.21
N SER A 49 -5.91 -8.37 -6.85
CA SER A 49 -7.18 -9.10 -6.80
C SER A 49 -6.99 -10.61 -6.87
N SER A 50 -5.78 -11.09 -6.60
CA SER A 50 -5.35 -12.47 -6.89
C SER A 50 -4.61 -13.14 -5.74
N THR A 51 -3.91 -12.38 -4.89
CA THR A 51 -3.24 -12.95 -3.71
C THR A 51 -4.27 -13.38 -2.68
N ALA A 52 -4.52 -14.68 -2.58
CA ALA A 52 -5.61 -15.22 -1.76
C ALA A 52 -5.58 -14.76 -0.29
N GLU A 53 -4.39 -14.69 0.32
CA GLU A 53 -4.22 -14.26 1.72
C GLU A 53 -4.63 -12.80 1.97
N ILE A 54 -4.63 -11.97 0.93
CA ILE A 54 -4.99 -10.55 1.01
C ILE A 54 -6.38 -10.29 0.44
N CYS A 55 -6.69 -10.94 -0.68
CA CYS A 55 -7.84 -10.64 -1.51
C CYS A 55 -9.06 -11.52 -1.19
N ASN A 56 -8.94 -12.55 -0.35
CA ASN A 56 -10.07 -13.41 -0.01
C ASN A 56 -10.37 -13.35 1.49
N ILE A 57 -11.60 -12.97 1.82
CA ILE A 57 -12.15 -13.04 3.18
C ILE A 57 -13.20 -14.14 3.22
N THR A 58 -13.04 -15.09 4.13
CA THR A 58 -14.07 -16.10 4.41
C THR A 58 -15.20 -15.47 5.21
N LEU A 59 -16.39 -15.38 4.62
CA LEU A 59 -17.60 -14.93 5.30
C LEU A 59 -18.11 -16.03 6.23
N ILE A 60 -18.41 -15.65 7.47
CA ILE A 60 -18.91 -16.53 8.54
C ILE A 60 -20.32 -16.09 8.91
N PRO A 61 -21.30 -17.00 9.03
CA PRO A 61 -22.65 -16.65 9.47
C PRO A 61 -22.66 -15.84 10.77
N ASN A 62 -23.48 -14.79 10.80
CA ASN A 62 -23.64 -13.87 11.93
C ASN A 62 -22.38 -13.04 12.27
N GLN A 63 -21.36 -13.02 11.42
CA GLN A 63 -20.19 -12.16 11.57
C GLN A 63 -20.24 -10.98 10.59
N ALA A 64 -20.24 -9.76 11.12
CA ALA A 64 -20.34 -8.54 10.33
C ALA A 64 -18.98 -7.93 9.96
N LEU A 65 -17.96 -8.12 10.80
CA LEU A 65 -16.67 -7.44 10.72
C LEU A 65 -15.55 -8.45 10.41
N TYR A 66 -14.65 -8.06 9.52
CA TYR A 66 -13.55 -8.90 9.06
C TYR A 66 -12.26 -8.08 9.01
N PRO A 67 -11.14 -8.60 9.54
CA PRO A 67 -9.86 -7.91 9.44
C PRO A 67 -9.42 -7.84 7.97
N LEU A 68 -8.81 -6.72 7.59
CA LEU A 68 -8.03 -6.59 6.38
C LEU A 68 -6.59 -6.98 6.67
N HIS A 69 -5.88 -7.43 5.64
CA HIS A 69 -4.46 -7.69 5.76
C HIS A 69 -3.68 -6.38 5.94
N ASP A 70 -2.69 -6.32 6.85
CA ASP A 70 -1.94 -5.09 7.24
C ASP A 70 -1.27 -4.31 6.08
N ARG A 71 -1.06 -4.99 4.95
CA ARG A 71 -0.51 -4.39 3.71
C ARG A 71 -1.56 -3.66 2.87
N VAL A 72 -2.84 -3.88 3.10
CA VAL A 72 -3.91 -3.20 2.35
C VAL A 72 -3.86 -1.72 2.70
N ILE A 73 -3.60 -0.90 1.68
CA ILE A 73 -3.71 0.56 1.80
C ILE A 73 -5.19 0.92 1.72
N GLY A 74 -5.95 0.33 0.79
CA GLY A 74 -7.38 0.58 0.68
C GLY A 74 -8.09 -0.44 -0.20
N VAL A 75 -9.39 -0.62 0.04
CA VAL A 75 -10.24 -1.52 -0.73
C VAL A 75 -10.83 -0.76 -1.92
N ARG A 76 -10.62 -1.27 -3.15
CA ARG A 76 -11.19 -0.70 -4.39
C ARG A 76 -12.52 -1.29 -4.80
N ALA A 77 -12.76 -2.56 -4.45
CA ALA A 77 -14.02 -3.23 -4.66
C ALA A 77 -14.07 -4.51 -3.82
N ALA A 78 -15.28 -4.95 -3.50
CA ALA A 78 -15.54 -6.27 -2.96
C ALA A 78 -16.61 -6.97 -3.79
N TYR A 79 -16.48 -8.28 -3.96
CA TYR A 79 -17.38 -9.13 -4.72
C TYR A 79 -17.74 -10.33 -3.88
N ARG A 80 -19.02 -10.72 -3.86
CA ARG A 80 -19.36 -12.07 -3.42
C ARG A 80 -18.83 -13.07 -4.44
N ASP A 81 -18.35 -14.21 -3.98
CA ASP A 81 -17.84 -15.23 -4.88
C ASP A 81 -18.90 -15.71 -5.88
N GLY A 82 -18.50 -15.89 -7.14
CA GLY A 82 -19.43 -16.17 -8.25
C GLY A 82 -20.24 -14.98 -8.78
N TYR A 83 -20.14 -13.79 -8.18
CA TYR A 83 -20.82 -12.58 -8.67
C TYR A 83 -19.86 -11.65 -9.42
N SER A 84 -20.38 -10.99 -10.47
CA SER A 84 -19.63 -10.02 -11.29
C SER A 84 -19.85 -8.57 -10.87
N ARG A 85 -20.95 -8.27 -10.17
CA ARG A 85 -21.26 -6.93 -9.67
C ARG A 85 -20.59 -6.70 -8.31
N PRO A 86 -19.83 -5.60 -8.13
CA PRO A 86 -19.26 -5.28 -6.83
C PRO A 86 -20.37 -4.90 -5.83
N LEU A 87 -20.10 -5.13 -4.55
CA LEU A 87 -20.91 -4.57 -3.46
C LEU A 87 -20.82 -3.04 -3.48
N CYS A 88 -21.88 -2.37 -3.03
CA CYS A 88 -21.85 -0.93 -2.83
C CYS A 88 -20.86 -0.56 -1.71
N GLY A 89 -20.22 0.60 -1.79
CA GLY A 89 -19.53 1.20 -0.66
C GLY A 89 -20.47 2.14 0.10
N ALA A 90 -20.37 2.17 1.42
CA ALA A 90 -21.03 3.16 2.27
C ALA A 90 -20.15 3.49 3.48
N THR A 91 -20.29 4.70 3.99
CA THR A 91 -19.73 5.11 5.28
C THR A 91 -20.65 4.71 6.43
N THR A 92 -20.11 4.61 7.64
CA THR A 92 -20.87 4.33 8.86
C THR A 92 -21.93 5.42 9.07
N GLY A 93 -21.58 6.70 8.81
CA GLY A 93 -22.52 7.82 8.90
C GLY A 93 -23.70 7.72 7.92
N GLU A 94 -23.48 7.28 6.68
CA GLU A 94 -24.57 7.02 5.72
C GLU A 94 -25.47 5.88 6.19
N MET A 95 -24.88 4.80 6.71
CA MET A 95 -25.64 3.68 7.22
C MET A 95 -26.49 4.07 8.43
N ASP A 96 -25.93 4.81 9.39
CA ASP A 96 -26.64 5.31 10.57
C ASP A 96 -27.78 6.27 10.21
N THR A 97 -27.58 7.08 9.16
CA THR A 97 -28.57 8.07 8.72
C THR A 97 -29.73 7.43 7.96
N TYR A 98 -29.43 6.52 7.03
CA TYR A 98 -30.41 6.06 6.03
C TYR A 98 -30.93 4.64 6.25
N ARG A 99 -30.35 3.86 7.18
CA ARG A 99 -30.69 2.45 7.36
C ARG A 99 -30.99 2.14 8.83
N SER A 100 -32.28 2.11 9.20
CA SER A 100 -32.70 1.67 10.54
C SER A 100 -32.24 0.24 10.83
N SER A 101 -31.70 -0.01 12.02
CA SER A 101 -31.30 -1.35 12.50
C SER A 101 -30.29 -2.08 11.60
N TRP A 102 -29.52 -1.34 10.80
CA TRP A 102 -28.55 -1.94 9.87
C TRP A 102 -27.48 -2.75 10.61
N THR A 103 -27.15 -2.38 11.85
CA THR A 103 -26.15 -3.07 12.68
C THR A 103 -26.55 -4.49 13.10
N THR A 104 -27.83 -4.85 13.04
CA THR A 104 -28.36 -6.18 13.41
C THR A 104 -29.05 -6.91 12.25
N THR A 105 -29.23 -6.25 11.11
CA THR A 105 -29.90 -6.83 9.94
C THR A 105 -29.06 -7.95 9.33
N THR A 106 -29.65 -9.13 9.15
CA THR A 106 -29.02 -10.29 8.52
C THR A 106 -29.54 -10.49 7.10
N GLY A 107 -28.74 -11.10 6.24
CA GLY A 107 -29.07 -11.40 4.85
C GLY A 107 -27.84 -11.58 3.99
N ASP A 108 -28.03 -11.43 2.68
CA ASP A 108 -26.97 -11.52 1.69
C ASP A 108 -26.19 -10.20 1.59
N PRO A 109 -24.87 -10.19 1.85
CA PRO A 109 -24.07 -8.96 1.78
C PRO A 109 -24.21 -8.24 0.43
N SER A 110 -24.52 -6.95 0.49
CA SER A 110 -24.70 -6.08 -0.67
C SER A 110 -23.91 -4.78 -0.58
N THR A 111 -23.44 -4.43 0.63
CA THR A 111 -22.69 -3.22 0.93
C THR A 111 -21.47 -3.54 1.79
N ILE A 112 -20.38 -2.82 1.58
CA ILE A 112 -19.21 -2.80 2.46
C ILE A 112 -19.05 -1.42 3.10
N ILE A 113 -18.54 -1.42 4.33
CA ILE A 113 -18.26 -0.25 5.14
C ILE A 113 -16.81 -0.35 5.60
N THR A 114 -16.02 0.69 5.31
CA THR A 114 -14.56 0.69 5.52
C THR A 114 -14.11 1.64 6.65
N ASP A 115 -15.02 2.44 7.21
CA ASP A 115 -14.75 3.43 8.25
C ASP A 115 -15.28 3.02 9.64
N TYR A 116 -15.79 1.79 9.79
CA TYR A 116 -16.39 1.31 11.04
C TYR A 116 -15.32 0.97 12.11
N GLU A 117 -14.23 0.31 11.69
CA GLU A 117 -13.11 -0.06 12.56
C GLU A 117 -11.80 -0.05 11.76
N THR A 118 -10.74 0.53 12.32
CA THR A 118 -9.44 0.65 11.65
C THR A 118 -8.88 -0.72 11.28
N GLY A 119 -8.45 -0.88 10.03
CA GLY A 119 -7.87 -2.13 9.54
C GLY A 119 -8.89 -3.25 9.33
N ALA A 120 -10.19 -2.94 9.31
CA ALA A 120 -11.25 -3.91 9.09
C ALA A 120 -12.25 -3.45 8.04
N ILE A 121 -12.97 -4.42 7.48
CA ILE A 121 -14.11 -4.19 6.60
C ILE A 121 -15.36 -4.78 7.25
N ARG A 122 -16.43 -3.99 7.30
CA ARG A 122 -17.74 -4.46 7.73
C ARG A 122 -18.61 -4.71 6.50
N VAL A 123 -19.38 -5.78 6.52
CA VAL A 123 -20.35 -6.11 5.47
C VAL A 123 -21.78 -5.87 5.96
N TRP A 124 -22.66 -5.45 5.06
CA TRP A 124 -24.09 -5.33 5.32
C TRP A 124 -24.92 -5.87 4.15
N PRO A 125 -26.03 -6.57 4.42
CA PRO A 125 -26.42 -7.19 5.69
C PRO A 125 -25.39 -8.18 6.25
N ILE A 126 -25.55 -8.56 7.52
CA ILE A 126 -24.72 -9.59 8.16
C ILE A 126 -25.00 -10.94 7.49
N PRO A 127 -23.97 -11.66 6.99
CA PRO A 127 -24.15 -12.91 6.26
C PRO A 127 -24.91 -13.97 7.07
N GLN A 128 -25.86 -14.64 6.42
CA GLN A 128 -26.58 -15.79 6.99
C GLN A 128 -25.93 -17.14 6.62
N THR A 129 -25.14 -17.16 5.54
CA THR A 129 -24.46 -18.35 5.04
C THR A 129 -22.96 -18.10 4.92
N ALA A 130 -22.17 -19.16 5.04
CA ALA A 130 -20.74 -19.08 4.74
C ALA A 130 -20.50 -18.77 3.26
N GLY A 131 -19.37 -18.15 2.95
CA GLY A 131 -18.99 -17.84 1.58
C GLY A 131 -17.63 -17.16 1.52
N THR A 132 -17.30 -16.61 0.35
CA THR A 132 -16.05 -15.86 0.17
C THR A 132 -16.37 -14.48 -0.38
N LEU A 133 -15.77 -13.46 0.24
CA LEU A 133 -15.72 -12.11 -0.26
C LEU A 133 -14.36 -11.91 -0.94
N ARG A 134 -14.38 -11.66 -2.25
CA ARG A 134 -13.19 -11.37 -3.06
C ARG A 134 -12.98 -9.87 -3.14
N LEU A 135 -11.80 -9.40 -2.80
CA LEU A 135 -11.42 -8.01 -2.79
C LEU A 135 -10.56 -7.68 -4.00
N ARG A 136 -10.71 -6.46 -4.48
CA ARG A 136 -9.70 -5.77 -5.28
C ARG A 136 -9.17 -4.64 -4.41
N VAL A 137 -7.88 -4.61 -4.15
CA VAL A 137 -7.25 -3.70 -3.18
C VAL A 137 -6.08 -2.95 -3.79
N VAL A 138 -5.75 -1.80 -3.21
CA VAL A 138 -4.41 -1.20 -3.31
C VAL A 138 -3.61 -1.66 -2.10
N ARG A 139 -2.34 -2.05 -2.27
CA ARG A 139 -1.52 -2.54 -1.16
C ARG A 139 -0.04 -2.15 -1.24
N LEU A 140 0.66 -2.41 -0.14
CA LEU A 140 2.11 -2.41 -0.04
C LEU A 140 2.71 -3.72 -0.61
N PRO A 141 4.03 -3.73 -0.93
CA PRO A 141 4.73 -4.93 -1.38
C PRO A 141 4.64 -6.10 -0.39
N LEU A 142 4.61 -7.33 -0.90
CA LEU A 142 4.52 -8.54 -0.08
C LEU A 142 5.81 -8.77 0.73
N ILE A 143 6.96 -8.53 0.12
CA ILE A 143 8.26 -8.86 0.69
C ILE A 143 8.94 -7.57 1.13
N SER A 144 9.14 -7.41 2.44
CA SER A 144 9.88 -6.28 3.02
C SER A 144 11.38 -6.56 3.14
N ASN A 145 11.78 -7.82 3.26
CA ASN A 145 13.20 -8.23 3.24
C ASN A 145 13.59 -8.67 1.83
N ILE A 146 14.07 -7.72 1.03
CA ILE A 146 14.32 -7.94 -0.38
C ILE A 146 15.55 -8.83 -0.62
N ASN A 147 15.38 -9.86 -1.44
CA ASN A 147 16.49 -10.66 -1.96
C ASN A 147 17.17 -9.85 -3.09
N PRO A 148 18.50 -9.65 -3.09
CA PRO A 148 19.22 -8.93 -4.15
C PRO A 148 18.94 -9.46 -5.57
N ASP A 149 18.61 -10.74 -5.69
CA ASP A 149 18.29 -11.38 -6.97
C ASP A 149 16.81 -11.33 -7.37
N ALA A 150 15.94 -10.85 -6.48
CA ALA A 150 14.53 -10.60 -6.77
C ALA A 150 14.36 -9.26 -7.50
N GLU A 151 13.19 -9.08 -8.10
CA GLU A 151 12.76 -7.82 -8.69
C GLU A 151 11.82 -7.08 -7.72
N PRO A 152 11.76 -5.74 -7.79
CA PRO A 152 10.62 -5.00 -7.25
C PRO A 152 9.30 -5.56 -7.79
N GLU A 153 8.26 -5.49 -6.97
CA GLU A 153 6.91 -5.89 -7.30
C GLU A 153 6.18 -4.84 -8.17
N ILE A 154 6.67 -3.59 -8.17
CA ILE A 154 6.18 -2.53 -9.05
C ILE A 154 6.62 -2.72 -10.50
N LYS A 155 6.07 -1.92 -11.43
CA LYS A 155 6.41 -2.04 -12.86
C LYS A 155 7.87 -1.66 -13.16
N PRO A 156 8.55 -2.37 -14.09
CA PRO A 156 9.95 -2.12 -14.48
C PRO A 156 10.32 -0.68 -14.81
N GLN A 157 9.40 0.07 -15.43
CA GLN A 157 9.59 1.48 -15.80
C GLN A 157 9.88 2.40 -14.60
N TYR A 158 9.51 2.00 -13.39
CA TYR A 158 9.70 2.78 -12.17
C TYR A 158 10.97 2.41 -11.40
N HIS A 159 11.67 1.34 -11.79
CA HIS A 159 12.73 0.75 -10.96
C HIS A 159 13.92 1.69 -10.78
N LEU A 160 14.32 2.42 -11.82
CA LEU A 160 15.43 3.38 -11.73
C LEU A 160 15.12 4.53 -10.76
N ASN A 161 13.87 4.99 -10.71
CA ASN A 161 13.48 6.11 -9.86
C ASN A 161 13.52 5.75 -8.36
N LEU A 162 13.55 4.46 -8.00
CA LEU A 162 13.75 4.02 -6.62
C LEU A 162 15.14 4.40 -6.07
N VAL A 163 16.14 4.57 -6.96
CA VAL A 163 17.50 5.00 -6.59
C VAL A 163 17.49 6.34 -5.85
N HIS A 164 16.58 7.24 -6.21
CA HIS A 164 16.46 8.55 -5.59
C HIS A 164 16.13 8.47 -4.10
N TRP A 165 15.29 7.51 -3.68
CA TRP A 165 15.04 7.29 -2.26
C TRP A 165 16.24 6.67 -1.55
N ILE A 166 16.94 5.74 -2.20
CA ILE A 166 18.16 5.13 -1.66
C ILE A 166 19.18 6.23 -1.35
N LYS A 167 19.43 7.13 -2.31
CA LYS A 167 20.34 8.28 -2.15
C LYS A 167 19.87 9.23 -1.06
N HIS A 168 18.59 9.58 -1.04
CA HIS A 168 18.01 10.42 0.01
C HIS A 168 18.34 9.88 1.41
N ARG A 169 18.18 8.57 1.61
CA ARG A 169 18.47 7.91 2.90
C ARG A 169 19.97 7.76 3.16
N ALA A 170 20.75 7.42 2.15
CA ALA A 170 22.20 7.27 2.24
C ALA A 170 22.87 8.57 2.71
N TYR A 171 22.53 9.70 2.10
CA TYR A 171 23.05 11.03 2.46
C TYR A 171 22.59 11.56 3.84
N LEU A 172 21.63 10.90 4.49
CA LEU A 172 21.21 11.23 5.87
C LEU A 172 21.93 10.38 6.92
N LYS A 173 22.81 9.46 6.52
CA LYS A 173 23.67 8.71 7.44
C LYS A 173 24.53 9.72 8.21
N LYS A 174 24.53 9.61 9.54
CA LYS A 174 25.24 10.55 10.43
C LYS A 174 26.69 10.12 10.55
N ASP A 175 27.47 10.42 9.52
CA ASP A 175 28.92 10.24 9.51
C ASP A 175 29.58 11.41 8.74
N ALA A 176 30.84 11.72 9.04
CA ALA A 176 31.55 12.87 8.48
C ALA A 176 31.66 12.81 6.95
N ASP A 177 31.77 11.60 6.40
CA ASP A 177 32.01 11.38 4.96
C ASP A 177 30.70 11.14 4.18
N THR A 178 29.56 11.00 4.86
CA THR A 178 28.27 10.62 4.22
C THR A 178 27.14 11.63 4.40
N LEU A 179 27.19 12.48 5.43
CA LEU A 179 26.10 13.42 5.71
C LEU A 179 26.09 14.59 4.72
N ASP A 180 25.21 14.55 3.73
CA ASP A 180 24.93 15.64 2.80
C ASP A 180 23.42 15.95 2.73
N LYS A 181 22.98 16.92 3.53
CA LYS A 181 21.55 17.29 3.58
C LYS A 181 21.05 17.94 2.29
N ALA A 182 21.92 18.59 1.52
CA ALA A 182 21.52 19.24 0.26
C ALA A 182 21.30 18.18 -0.82
N ALA A 183 22.28 17.29 -1.03
CA ALA A 183 22.15 16.18 -1.97
C ALA A 183 21.00 15.22 -1.59
N SER A 184 20.78 15.01 -0.29
CA SER A 184 19.63 14.25 0.21
C SER A 184 18.29 14.87 -0.20
N MET A 185 18.18 16.21 -0.14
CA MET A 185 16.96 16.92 -0.51
C MET A 185 16.72 16.88 -2.02
N ASP A 186 17.78 17.07 -2.83
CA ASP A 186 17.68 16.98 -4.29
C ASP A 186 17.22 15.59 -4.74
N ALA A 187 17.79 14.53 -4.13
CA ALA A 187 17.36 13.17 -4.39
C ALA A 187 15.89 12.94 -3.97
N LEU A 188 15.46 13.48 -2.84
CA LEU A 188 14.05 13.40 -2.42
C LEU A 188 13.12 14.11 -3.41
N GLN A 189 13.51 15.27 -3.94
CA GLN A 189 12.70 16.00 -4.92
C GLN A 189 12.51 15.21 -6.22
N LEU A 190 13.54 14.51 -6.70
CA LEU A 190 13.41 13.62 -7.86
C LEU A 190 12.47 12.44 -7.56
N PHE A 191 12.54 11.87 -6.35
CA PHE A 191 11.61 10.83 -5.94
C PHE A 191 10.16 11.33 -5.85
N ILE A 192 9.95 12.53 -5.31
CA ILE A 192 8.63 13.18 -5.24
C ILE A 192 8.09 13.49 -6.64
N ALA A 193 8.94 13.95 -7.57
CA ALA A 193 8.54 14.24 -8.93
C ALA A 193 7.97 13.00 -9.64
N GLU A 194 8.50 11.81 -9.34
CA GLU A 194 8.01 10.55 -9.92
C GLU A 194 6.81 9.98 -9.15
N PHE A 195 6.92 9.84 -7.82
CA PHE A 195 5.96 9.05 -7.02
C PHE A 195 4.97 9.91 -6.22
N GLY A 196 5.10 11.23 -6.29
CA GLY A 196 4.25 12.18 -5.61
C GLY A 196 4.70 12.51 -4.17
N GLU A 197 3.99 13.47 -3.61
CA GLU A 197 4.21 13.97 -2.25
C GLU A 197 3.86 12.94 -1.18
N ALA A 198 4.57 13.02 -0.06
CA ALA A 198 4.21 12.22 1.11
C ALA A 198 2.87 12.71 1.66
N ARG A 199 1.88 11.82 1.72
CA ARG A 199 0.64 12.13 2.44
C ARG A 199 0.85 11.92 3.94
N PRO A 200 0.53 12.91 4.79
CA PRO A 200 0.59 12.71 6.24
C PRO A 200 -0.42 11.63 6.63
N ALA A 201 -0.14 10.90 7.71
CA ALA A 201 -1.01 9.81 8.17
C ALA A 201 -2.47 10.29 8.33
N TYR A 202 -2.68 11.49 8.87
CA TYR A 202 -4.00 12.10 8.96
C TYR A 202 -4.76 12.13 7.62
N SER A 203 -4.14 12.63 6.55
CA SER A 203 -4.79 12.70 5.23
C SER A 203 -5.02 11.32 4.63
N THR A 204 -4.08 10.39 4.82
CA THR A 204 -4.25 9.01 4.36
C THR A 204 -5.44 8.33 5.05
N GLU A 205 -5.52 8.40 6.37
CA GLU A 205 -6.63 7.81 7.14
C GLU A 205 -7.97 8.50 6.83
N PHE A 206 -7.95 9.82 6.63
CA PHE A 206 -9.13 10.57 6.22
C PHE A 206 -9.64 10.10 4.85
N ASP A 207 -8.74 9.97 3.87
CA ASP A 207 -9.11 9.50 2.53
C ASP A 207 -9.74 8.10 2.57
N LEU A 208 -9.20 7.19 3.39
CA LEU A 208 -9.71 5.80 3.47
C LEU A 208 -11.09 5.69 4.11
N THR A 209 -11.44 6.66 4.96
CA THR A 209 -12.71 6.69 5.69
C THR A 209 -13.78 7.51 4.97
N HIS A 210 -13.39 8.49 4.14
CA HIS A 210 -14.32 9.45 3.54
C HIS A 210 -14.42 9.37 2.02
N LEU A 211 -13.50 8.69 1.34
CA LEU A 211 -13.61 8.50 -0.10
C LEU A 211 -14.47 7.28 -0.44
N PRO A 212 -15.23 7.33 -1.55
CA PRO A 212 -15.89 6.15 -2.08
C PRO A 212 -14.87 5.03 -2.30
N VAL A 213 -15.32 3.78 -2.13
CA VAL A 213 -14.48 2.57 -2.28
C VAL A 213 -13.67 2.56 -3.59
N ASP A 214 -14.16 3.11 -4.71
CA ASP A 214 -13.38 3.20 -5.97
C ASP A 214 -12.75 4.58 -6.25
N GLY A 215 -12.89 5.55 -5.34
CA GLY A 215 -12.34 6.92 -5.44
C GLY A 215 -10.87 7.04 -5.02
N LEU A 216 -10.17 5.90 -4.88
CA LEU A 216 -8.78 5.85 -4.45
C LEU A 216 -7.78 6.16 -5.58
N ASP A 217 -8.18 6.75 -6.70
CA ASP A 217 -7.24 7.22 -7.73
C ASP A 217 -6.78 8.66 -7.50
N GLY A 218 -7.38 9.37 -6.53
CA GLY A 218 -7.00 10.77 -6.25
C GLY A 218 -7.39 11.73 -7.36
N THR A 219 -8.30 11.34 -8.25
CA THR A 219 -8.91 12.25 -9.23
C THR A 219 -10.05 13.02 -8.55
N PHE A 220 -9.77 14.25 -8.14
CA PHE A 220 -10.76 15.27 -7.80
C PHE A 220 -10.59 16.46 -8.74
#